data_AF-A0A956AMW7-F1
#
_entry.id   AF-A0A956AMW7-F1
#
_cell.length_a   1.000
_cell.length_b   1.000
_cell.length_c   1.000
_cell.angle_alpha   90.00
_cell.angle_beta   90.00
_cell.angle_gamma   90.00
#
_symmetry.space_group_name_H-M   'P 1'
#
loop_
_entity.id
_entity.type
_entity.pdbx_description
1 polymer ?
#
loop_
_entity_poly.entity_id
_entity_poly.type
_entity_poly.pdbx_seq_one_letter_code
_entity_poly.pdbx_strand_id
1 'polypeptide(L)'
;MAGARITDAIEYYGRRGQDRGAVRVVRRRDPDKFRWRGAVAALTAAAGKRRGTDRARLEEPVRELVLDLEDGLLMREIILDARRFRVDLDRGEVLPFRTLGDLRRTTFLTGTDLESVRRYITLPDDFHAPIDTAGVVVVGRALAEQHRRRAQRILMELPAAPAARTESPLAAQLRERGERDAEAARCWRAVADAILRDDV
;
A
#
# COMPACT_ATOMS: atom_id res chain seq x y z
N MET A 1 -2.86 -4.75 32.77
CA MET A 1 -2.12 -4.17 31.62
C MET A 1 -2.55 -2.71 31.37
N ALA A 2 -2.59 -1.88 32.40
CA ALA A 2 -2.70 -0.44 32.20
C ALA A 2 -1.26 0.08 31.95
N GLY A 3 -0.98 0.61 30.75
CA GLY A 3 0.32 1.21 30.40
C GLY A 3 1.15 0.53 29.30
N ALA A 4 0.89 -0.73 28.93
CA ALA A 4 1.63 -1.39 27.84
C ALA A 4 1.21 -0.86 26.46
N ARG A 5 2.14 -0.69 25.51
CA ARG A 5 1.80 -0.21 24.15
C ARG A 5 0.84 -1.19 23.47
N ILE A 6 -0.01 -0.69 22.57
CA ILE A 6 -1.00 -1.53 21.85
C ILE A 6 -0.33 -2.60 20.99
N THR A 7 0.83 -2.29 20.43
CA THR A 7 1.68 -3.23 19.69
C THR A 7 2.16 -4.38 20.58
N ASP A 8 2.63 -4.08 21.79
CA ASP A 8 3.19 -5.08 22.72
C ASP A 8 2.08 -6.02 23.21
N ALA A 9 0.88 -5.49 23.42
CA ALA A 9 -0.28 -6.30 23.78
C ALA A 9 -0.67 -7.26 22.64
N ILE A 10 -0.64 -6.81 21.39
CA ILE A 10 -0.96 -7.67 20.24
C ILE A 10 0.10 -8.73 20.05
N GLU A 11 1.39 -8.39 20.21
CA GLU A 11 2.46 -9.38 20.18
C GLU A 11 2.28 -10.42 21.29
N TYR A 12 1.94 -9.99 22.51
CA TYR A 12 1.67 -10.86 23.64
C TYR A 12 0.53 -11.85 23.35
N TYR A 13 -0.61 -11.36 22.84
CA TYR A 13 -1.75 -12.23 22.51
C TYR A 13 -1.48 -13.10 21.28
N GLY A 14 -0.77 -12.58 20.28
CA GLY A 14 -0.39 -13.28 19.07
C GLY A 14 0.53 -14.47 19.35
N ARG A 15 1.54 -14.30 20.21
CA ARG A 15 2.42 -15.40 20.66
C ARG A 15 1.67 -16.52 21.38
N ARG A 16 0.51 -16.22 21.97
CA ARG A 16 -0.34 -17.18 22.70
C ARG A 16 -1.51 -17.73 21.87
N GLY A 17 -1.65 -17.33 20.60
CA GLY A 17 -2.78 -17.72 19.76
C GLY A 17 -4.14 -17.20 20.25
N GLN A 18 -4.15 -16.12 21.04
CA GLN A 18 -5.35 -15.57 21.67
C GLN A 18 -5.93 -14.41 20.86
N ASP A 19 -6.31 -14.65 19.60
CA ASP A 19 -6.63 -13.57 18.66
C ASP A 19 -7.87 -12.76 19.07
N ARG A 20 -8.87 -13.41 19.67
CA ARG A 20 -10.05 -12.72 20.21
C ARG A 20 -9.67 -11.73 21.32
N GLY A 21 -8.65 -12.07 22.11
CA GLY A 21 -8.08 -11.18 23.13
C GLY A 21 -7.37 -10.00 22.49
N ALA A 22 -6.59 -10.25 21.42
CA ALA A 22 -5.90 -9.23 20.67
C ALA A 22 -6.87 -8.21 20.04
N VAL A 23 -7.91 -8.67 19.33
CA VAL A 23 -8.94 -7.81 18.73
C VAL A 23 -9.65 -6.96 19.80
N ARG A 24 -10.02 -7.57 20.93
CA ARG A 24 -10.69 -6.86 22.03
C ARG A 24 -9.83 -5.75 22.63
N VAL A 25 -8.52 -5.93 22.70
CA VAL A 25 -7.60 -4.89 23.16
C VAL A 25 -7.49 -3.74 22.18
N VAL A 26 -7.50 -4.03 20.87
CA VAL A 26 -7.50 -2.98 19.85
C VAL A 26 -8.79 -2.16 19.88
N ARG A 27 -9.93 -2.82 20.03
CA ARG A 27 -11.25 -2.17 20.10
C ARG A 27 -11.44 -1.23 21.28
N ARG A 28 -10.80 -1.52 22.43
CA ARG A 28 -10.98 -0.77 23.68
C ARG A 28 -10.02 0.43 23.83
N ARG A 29 -9.13 0.65 22.86
CA ARG A 29 -8.12 1.71 22.91
C ARG A 29 -8.37 2.72 21.82
N ASP A 30 -8.36 4.00 22.20
CA ASP A 30 -8.44 5.08 21.24
C ASP A 30 -7.30 4.97 20.20
N PRO A 31 -7.60 5.19 18.92
CA PRO A 31 -6.64 5.03 17.85
C PRO A 31 -5.58 6.14 17.87
N ASP A 32 -4.43 5.88 18.49
CA ASP A 32 -3.17 6.53 18.13
C ASP A 32 -2.80 6.09 16.70
N LYS A 33 -2.97 6.96 15.71
CA LYS A 33 -2.97 6.63 14.27
C LYS A 33 -1.87 5.66 13.86
N PHE A 34 -0.61 5.90 14.28
CA PHE A 34 0.52 5.06 13.88
C PHE A 34 0.53 3.70 14.58
N ARG A 35 0.28 3.71 15.89
CA ARG A 35 0.34 2.48 16.70
C ARG A 35 -0.86 1.59 16.45
N TRP A 36 -2.03 2.18 16.22
CA TRP A 36 -3.25 1.48 15.89
C TRP A 36 -3.20 0.87 14.48
N ARG A 37 -2.70 1.60 13.49
CA ARG A 37 -2.42 1.05 12.15
C ARG A 37 -1.46 -0.14 12.21
N GLY A 38 -0.36 -0.02 12.95
CA GLY A 38 0.60 -1.12 13.13
C GLY A 38 0.00 -2.34 13.85
N ALA A 39 -0.85 -2.08 14.84
CA ALA A 39 -1.62 -3.08 15.56
C ALA A 39 -2.55 -3.89 14.64
N VAL A 40 -3.36 -3.18 13.84
CA VAL A 40 -4.26 -3.83 12.88
C VAL A 40 -3.46 -4.57 11.82
N ALA A 41 -2.37 -4.00 11.30
CA ALA A 41 -1.51 -4.68 10.33
C ALA A 41 -0.99 -6.03 10.86
N ALA A 42 -0.65 -6.14 12.15
CA ALA A 42 -0.24 -7.40 12.76
C ALA A 42 -1.38 -8.43 12.83
N LEU A 43 -2.60 -8.01 13.17
CA LEU A 43 -3.78 -8.87 13.15
C LEU A 43 -4.10 -9.34 11.73
N THR A 44 -4.01 -8.45 10.76
CA THR A 44 -4.24 -8.75 9.36
C THR A 44 -3.20 -9.69 8.78
N ALA A 45 -1.92 -9.51 9.16
CA ALA A 45 -0.86 -10.46 8.82
C ALA A 45 -1.10 -11.84 9.43
N ALA A 46 -1.64 -11.92 10.65
CA ALA A 46 -2.02 -13.17 11.27
C ALA A 46 -3.22 -13.83 10.57
N ALA A 47 -4.20 -13.06 10.12
CA ALA A 47 -5.34 -13.54 9.34
C ALA A 47 -4.90 -14.08 7.96
N GLY A 48 -4.01 -13.37 7.27
CA GLY A 48 -3.49 -13.78 5.96
C GLY A 48 -2.72 -15.11 5.95
N LYS A 49 -2.21 -15.55 7.11
CA LYS A 49 -1.55 -16.86 7.30
C LYS A 49 -2.53 -18.03 7.49
N ARG A 50 -3.83 -17.75 7.66
CA ARG A 50 -4.87 -18.74 7.93
C ARG A 50 -5.70 -19.04 6.69
N ARG A 51 -6.50 -20.10 6.75
CA ARG A 51 -7.42 -20.51 5.67
C ARG A 51 -8.83 -20.76 6.20
N GLY A 52 -9.82 -20.66 5.32
CA GLY A 52 -11.21 -21.00 5.61
C GLY A 52 -11.78 -20.30 6.84
N THR A 53 -12.50 -21.06 7.67
CA THR A 53 -13.20 -20.55 8.86
C THR A 53 -12.27 -19.89 9.88
N ASP A 54 -11.05 -20.39 10.05
CA ASP A 54 -10.10 -19.82 11.02
C ASP A 54 -9.55 -18.47 10.59
N ARG A 55 -9.48 -18.22 9.28
CA ARG A 55 -9.23 -16.89 8.72
C ARG A 55 -10.42 -15.98 8.96
N ALA A 56 -11.63 -16.42 8.60
CA ALA A 56 -12.85 -15.64 8.74
C ALA A 56 -13.11 -15.18 10.19
N ARG A 57 -12.78 -16.03 11.19
CA ARG A 57 -12.88 -15.71 12.62
C ARG A 57 -12.01 -14.54 13.08
N LEU A 58 -10.99 -14.17 12.32
CA LEU A 58 -10.11 -13.04 12.60
C LEU A 58 -10.32 -11.88 11.62
N GLU A 59 -10.52 -12.16 10.33
CA GLU A 59 -10.76 -11.16 9.30
C GLU A 59 -12.06 -10.38 9.56
N GLU A 60 -13.16 -11.06 9.91
CA GLU A 60 -14.45 -10.38 10.08
C GLU A 60 -14.47 -9.41 11.28
N PRO A 61 -13.99 -9.78 12.48
CA PRO A 61 -13.93 -8.82 13.59
C PRO A 61 -12.95 -7.67 13.36
N VAL A 62 -11.87 -7.91 12.60
CA VAL A 62 -10.92 -6.84 12.22
C VAL A 62 -11.57 -5.90 11.20
N ARG A 63 -12.36 -6.43 10.26
CA ARG A 63 -13.13 -5.63 9.31
C ARG A 63 -14.12 -4.71 10.02
N GLU A 64 -14.96 -5.24 10.91
CA GLU A 64 -15.90 -4.44 11.70
C GLU A 64 -15.18 -3.32 12.46
N LEU A 65 -14.08 -3.66 13.14
CA LEU A 65 -13.25 -2.71 13.87
C LEU A 65 -12.72 -1.57 12.97
N VAL A 66 -12.34 -1.88 11.73
CA VAL A 66 -11.81 -0.88 10.78
C VAL A 66 -12.91 -0.01 10.21
N LEU A 67 -14.09 -0.59 9.91
CA LEU A 67 -15.24 0.15 9.40
C LEU A 67 -15.88 1.07 10.45
N ASP A 68 -15.70 0.77 11.74
CA ASP A 68 -16.13 1.63 12.86
C ASP A 68 -15.21 2.85 13.09
N LEU A 69 -14.14 3.03 12.30
CA LEU A 69 -13.22 4.17 12.46
C LEU A 69 -13.81 5.48 11.93
N GLU A 70 -13.75 6.54 12.74
CA GLU A 70 -14.13 7.90 12.32
C GLU A 70 -13.14 8.53 11.32
N ASP A 71 -11.85 8.19 11.41
CA ASP A 71 -10.81 8.72 10.51
C ASP A 71 -10.78 7.94 9.19
N GLY A 72 -11.47 8.48 8.17
CA GLY A 72 -11.54 7.88 6.84
C GLY A 72 -10.18 7.75 6.11
N LEU A 73 -9.19 8.59 6.43
CA LEU A 73 -7.84 8.44 5.86
C LEU A 73 -7.12 7.26 6.50
N LEU A 74 -7.23 7.12 7.82
CA LEU A 74 -6.66 5.97 8.55
C LEU A 74 -7.33 4.66 8.12
N MET A 75 -8.65 4.65 8.01
CA MET A 75 -9.45 3.50 7.54
C MET A 75 -8.97 3.03 6.16
N ARG A 76 -8.88 3.95 5.19
CA ARG A 76 -8.38 3.67 3.84
C ARG A 76 -6.99 3.07 3.84
N GLU A 77 -6.06 3.66 4.59
CA GLU A 77 -4.68 3.19 4.64
C GLU A 77 -4.55 1.79 5.25
N ILE A 78 -5.41 1.44 6.19
CA ILE A 78 -5.45 0.11 6.81
C ILE A 78 -5.98 -0.94 5.84
N ILE A 79 -7.00 -0.61 5.07
CA ILE A 79 -7.52 -1.48 4.01
C ILE A 79 -6.43 -1.74 2.95
N LEU A 80 -5.71 -0.70 2.53
CA LEU A 80 -4.59 -0.86 1.60
C LEU A 80 -3.46 -1.74 2.17
N ASP A 81 -3.13 -1.58 3.45
CA ASP A 81 -2.14 -2.43 4.10
C ASP A 81 -2.61 -3.89 4.22
N ALA A 82 -3.91 -4.11 4.46
CA ALA A 82 -4.48 -5.45 4.55
C ALA A 82 -4.28 -6.25 3.27
N ARG A 83 -4.41 -5.58 2.12
CA ARG A 83 -4.23 -6.21 0.81
C ARG A 83 -2.83 -6.80 0.62
N ARG A 84 -1.79 -6.23 1.25
CA ARG A 84 -0.42 -6.79 1.24
C ARG A 84 -0.35 -8.19 1.84
N PHE A 85 -1.27 -8.53 2.74
CA PHE A 85 -1.40 -9.84 3.37
C PHE A 85 -2.48 -10.70 2.70
N ARG A 86 -2.99 -10.31 1.52
CA ARG A 86 -4.09 -10.96 0.80
C ARG A 86 -5.38 -11.06 1.63
N VAL A 87 -5.56 -10.11 2.54
CA VAL A 87 -6.77 -9.94 3.35
C VAL A 87 -7.61 -8.85 2.74
N ASP A 88 -8.92 -9.08 2.68
CA ASP A 88 -9.87 -8.13 2.13
C ASP A 88 -10.76 -7.58 3.26
N LEU A 89 -10.53 -6.31 3.59
CA LEU A 89 -11.28 -5.62 4.64
C LEU A 89 -12.32 -4.65 4.04
N ASP A 90 -12.47 -4.61 2.72
CA ASP A 90 -13.34 -3.66 2.05
C ASP A 90 -14.16 -4.35 0.97
N ARG A 91 -15.48 -4.38 1.14
CA ARG A 91 -16.42 -4.93 0.17
C ARG A 91 -16.97 -3.85 -0.76
N GLY A 92 -16.32 -2.69 -0.81
CA GLY A 92 -16.71 -1.53 -1.61
C GLY A 92 -17.31 -0.40 -0.78
N GLU A 93 -17.17 -0.43 0.56
CA GLU A 93 -17.63 0.62 1.44
C GLU A 93 -16.66 1.80 1.53
N VAL A 94 -15.36 1.59 1.27
CA VAL A 94 -14.33 2.59 1.54
C VAL A 94 -13.52 3.00 0.32
N LEU A 95 -13.00 2.05 -0.46
CA LEU A 95 -12.21 2.36 -1.65
C LEU A 95 -13.13 2.66 -2.83
N PRO A 96 -12.72 3.60 -3.72
CA PRO A 96 -13.52 3.91 -4.89
C PRO A 96 -13.60 2.70 -5.82
N PHE A 97 -14.79 2.52 -6.41
CA PHE A 97 -15.01 1.57 -7.48
C PHE A 97 -14.29 2.07 -8.74
N ARG A 98 -13.35 1.27 -9.26
CA ARG A 98 -12.58 1.59 -10.46
C ARG A 98 -12.68 0.47 -11.48
N THR A 99 -12.70 0.84 -12.75
CA THR A 99 -12.76 -0.08 -13.88
C THR A 99 -11.40 -0.22 -14.57
N LEU A 100 -11.25 -1.22 -15.43
CA LEU A 100 -10.05 -1.35 -16.26
C LEU A 100 -9.84 -0.12 -17.15
N GLY A 101 -10.93 0.49 -17.63
CA GLY A 101 -10.91 1.72 -18.40
C GLY A 101 -10.32 2.89 -17.64
N ASP A 102 -10.69 3.05 -16.37
CA ASP A 102 -10.11 4.08 -15.49
C ASP A 102 -8.61 3.86 -15.32
N LEU A 103 -8.21 2.62 -15.02
CA LEU A 103 -6.79 2.30 -14.87
C LEU A 103 -6.00 2.56 -16.14
N ARG A 104 -6.52 2.15 -17.31
CA ARG A 104 -5.89 2.41 -18.62
C ARG A 104 -5.71 3.91 -18.85
N ARG A 105 -6.77 4.70 -18.61
CA ARG A 105 -6.74 6.16 -18.75
C ARG A 105 -5.71 6.77 -17.81
N THR A 106 -5.72 6.39 -16.54
CA THR A 106 -4.76 6.89 -15.55
C THR A 106 -3.33 6.56 -15.96
N THR A 107 -3.04 5.31 -16.32
CA THR A 107 -1.68 4.89 -16.70
C THR A 107 -1.17 5.63 -17.94
N PHE A 108 -2.05 5.90 -18.90
CA PHE A 108 -1.73 6.70 -20.08
C PHE A 108 -1.39 8.15 -19.71
N LEU A 109 -2.23 8.80 -18.91
CA LEU A 109 -2.03 10.19 -18.49
C LEU A 109 -0.78 10.39 -17.64
N THR A 110 -0.37 9.38 -16.86
CA THR A 110 0.84 9.43 -16.04
C THR A 110 2.10 8.94 -16.77
N GLY A 111 2.00 8.51 -18.04
CA GLY A 111 3.14 7.98 -18.80
C GLY A 111 3.68 6.66 -18.25
N THR A 112 2.83 5.86 -17.59
CA THR A 112 3.18 4.54 -17.04
C THR A 112 2.63 3.42 -17.90
N ASP A 113 3.24 2.24 -17.78
CA ASP A 113 2.83 1.05 -18.53
C ASP A 113 1.92 0.13 -17.68
N LEU A 114 0.72 -0.16 -18.20
CA LEU A 114 -0.24 -1.07 -17.56
C LEU A 114 0.31 -2.49 -17.38
N GLU A 115 1.15 -2.97 -18.30
CA GLU A 115 1.70 -4.33 -18.22
C GLU A 115 2.57 -4.54 -16.98
N SER A 116 3.16 -3.46 -16.47
CA SER A 116 3.89 -3.49 -15.20
C SER A 116 3.00 -3.86 -14.01
N VAL A 117 1.71 -3.50 -14.03
CA VAL A 117 0.74 -3.87 -12.99
C VAL A 117 0.22 -5.29 -13.19
N ARG A 118 -0.06 -5.70 -14.43
CA ARG A 118 -0.55 -7.06 -14.78
C ARG A 118 0.36 -8.19 -14.29
N ARG A 119 1.65 -7.91 -14.09
CA ARG A 119 2.63 -8.87 -13.53
C ARG A 119 2.35 -9.25 -12.07
N TYR A 120 1.63 -8.42 -11.33
CA TYR A 120 1.45 -8.58 -9.88
C TYR A 120 0.01 -8.83 -9.47
N ILE A 121 -0.96 -8.40 -10.28
CA ILE A 121 -2.38 -8.59 -10.02
C ILE A 121 -3.11 -9.02 -11.29
N THR A 122 -4.13 -9.86 -11.12
CA THR A 122 -5.03 -10.22 -12.20
C THR A 122 -5.89 -9.02 -12.56
N LEU A 123 -5.75 -8.52 -13.79
CA LEU A 123 -6.65 -7.53 -14.35
C LEU A 123 -7.70 -8.22 -15.22
N PRO A 124 -8.94 -7.72 -15.24
CA PRO A 124 -9.93 -8.21 -16.19
C PRO A 124 -9.51 -7.85 -17.62
N ASP A 125 -10.15 -8.49 -18.58
CA ASP A 125 -9.98 -8.19 -20.01
C ASP A 125 -11.04 -7.19 -20.53
N ASP A 126 -12.21 -7.16 -19.88
CA ASP A 126 -13.28 -6.20 -20.16
C ASP A 126 -12.93 -4.80 -19.62
N PHE A 127 -13.13 -3.80 -20.47
CA PHE A 127 -12.87 -2.39 -20.19
C PHE A 127 -13.73 -1.85 -19.04
N HIS A 128 -14.98 -2.32 -18.91
CA HIS A 128 -15.91 -1.84 -17.88
C HIS A 128 -15.89 -2.68 -16.61
N ALA A 129 -15.16 -3.79 -16.60
CA ALA A 129 -15.09 -4.65 -15.43
C ALA A 129 -14.34 -3.98 -14.26
N PRO A 130 -14.78 -4.23 -13.02
CA PRO A 130 -14.11 -3.73 -11.83
C PRO A 130 -12.69 -4.29 -11.71
N ILE A 131 -11.79 -3.47 -11.20
CA ILE A 131 -10.43 -3.87 -10.83
C ILE A 131 -10.30 -4.03 -9.31
N ASP A 132 -9.26 -4.75 -8.90
CA ASP A 132 -8.78 -4.73 -7.52
C ASP A 132 -8.09 -3.38 -7.21
N THR A 133 -8.89 -2.36 -6.85
CA THR A 133 -8.41 -1.00 -6.54
C THR A 133 -7.28 -1.04 -5.50
N ALA A 134 -7.45 -1.81 -4.41
CA ALA A 134 -6.44 -1.94 -3.37
C ALA A 134 -5.13 -2.53 -3.93
N GLY A 135 -5.25 -3.59 -4.73
CA GLY A 135 -4.12 -4.25 -5.38
C GLY A 135 -3.35 -3.31 -6.29
N VAL A 136 -4.04 -2.56 -7.16
CA VAL A 136 -3.44 -1.58 -8.07
C VAL A 136 -2.65 -0.53 -7.29
N VAL A 137 -3.25 0.02 -6.23
CA VAL A 137 -2.63 1.06 -5.41
C VAL A 137 -1.39 0.52 -4.69
N VAL A 138 -1.47 -0.68 -4.11
CA VAL A 138 -0.33 -1.33 -3.44
C VAL A 138 0.81 -1.57 -4.43
N VAL A 139 0.52 -2.08 -5.62
CA VAL A 139 1.51 -2.32 -6.68
C VAL A 139 2.11 -1.00 -7.18
N GLY A 140 1.29 0.01 -7.46
CA GLY A 140 1.76 1.33 -7.90
C GLY A 140 2.69 1.97 -6.87
N ARG A 141 2.33 1.93 -5.57
CA ARG A 141 3.19 2.41 -4.48
C ARG A 141 4.49 1.61 -4.38
N ALA A 142 4.45 0.29 -4.58
CA ALA A 142 5.64 -0.56 -4.55
C ALA A 142 6.59 -0.28 -5.73
N LEU A 143 6.06 -0.09 -6.93
CA LEU A 143 6.82 0.30 -8.12
C LEU A 143 7.44 1.69 -7.94
N ALA A 144 6.67 2.65 -7.45
CA ALA A 144 7.16 3.99 -7.14
C ALA A 144 8.34 3.95 -6.15
N GLU A 145 8.19 3.19 -5.07
CA GLU A 145 9.24 3.02 -4.05
C GLU A 145 10.49 2.33 -4.61
N GLN A 146 10.32 1.31 -5.45
CA GLN A 146 11.43 0.63 -6.10
C GLN A 146 12.25 1.58 -6.97
N HIS A 147 11.58 2.36 -7.83
CA HIS A 147 12.22 3.35 -8.69
C HIS A 147 12.88 4.46 -7.87
N ARG A 148 12.21 4.95 -6.82
CA ARG A 148 12.77 5.97 -5.91
C ARG A 148 14.08 5.50 -5.27
N ARG A 149 14.13 4.26 -4.76
CA ARG A 149 15.35 3.70 -4.16
C ARG A 149 16.49 3.55 -5.17
N ARG A 150 16.18 3.18 -6.42
CA ARG A 150 17.18 3.07 -7.50
C ARG A 150 17.73 4.45 -7.87
N ALA A 151 16.85 5.42 -8.10
CA ALA A 151 17.22 6.80 -8.37
C ALA A 151 18.11 7.36 -7.26
N GLN A 152 17.68 7.21 -5.99
CA GLN A 152 18.43 7.69 -4.84
C GLN A 152 19.84 7.08 -4.78
N ARG A 153 19.96 5.77 -5.00
CA ARG A 153 21.26 5.08 -5.01
C ARG A 153 22.18 5.66 -6.09
N ILE A 154 21.69 5.76 -7.33
CA ILE A 154 22.47 6.26 -8.46
C ILE A 154 22.92 7.70 -8.23
N LEU A 155 22.00 8.57 -7.78
CA LEU A 155 22.28 9.99 -7.62
C LEU A 155 23.19 10.30 -6.43
N MET A 156 23.20 9.46 -5.38
CA MET A 156 24.14 9.59 -4.26
C MET A 156 25.56 9.14 -4.61
N GLU A 157 25.71 8.22 -5.57
CA GLU A 157 27.03 7.75 -6.05
C GLU A 157 27.69 8.76 -7.00
N LEU A 158 26.92 9.70 -7.57
CA LEU A 158 27.44 10.70 -8.48
C LEU A 158 28.00 11.91 -7.72
N PRO A 159 29.18 12.42 -8.10
CA PRO A 159 29.66 13.70 -7.58
C PRO A 159 28.68 14.80 -7.96
N ALA A 160 28.49 15.77 -7.05
CA ALA A 160 27.75 16.99 -7.35
C ALA A 160 28.36 17.64 -8.60
N ALA A 161 27.51 17.97 -9.58
CA ALA A 161 27.97 18.47 -10.88
C ALA A 161 28.90 19.69 -10.67
N PRO A 162 30.17 19.64 -11.11
CA PRO A 162 31.07 20.78 -10.95
C PRO A 162 30.65 21.90 -11.90
N ALA A 163 30.60 23.14 -11.41
CA ALA A 163 30.15 24.31 -12.16
C ALA A 163 30.99 24.65 -13.42
N ALA A 164 32.13 23.98 -13.65
CA ALA A 164 33.10 24.38 -14.67
C ALA A 164 33.83 23.22 -15.39
N ARG A 165 33.50 21.94 -15.15
CA ARG A 165 34.13 20.81 -15.87
C ARG A 165 33.12 20.06 -16.71
N THR A 166 33.54 19.70 -17.93
CA THR A 166 32.82 18.76 -18.79
C THR A 166 32.67 17.45 -18.05
N GLU A 167 31.43 17.03 -17.88
CA GLU A 167 31.10 15.79 -17.22
C GLU A 167 31.59 14.58 -18.02
N SER A 168 32.04 13.53 -17.32
CA SER A 168 32.36 12.25 -17.96
C SER A 168 31.11 11.63 -18.62
N PRO A 169 31.20 11.07 -19.84
CA PRO A 169 30.06 10.43 -20.50
C PRO A 169 29.37 9.37 -19.64
N LEU A 170 30.12 8.62 -18.83
CA LEU A 170 29.56 7.63 -17.91
C LEU A 170 28.73 8.27 -16.79
N ALA A 171 29.21 9.39 -16.24
CA ALA A 171 28.49 10.13 -15.20
C ALA A 171 27.20 10.76 -15.75
N ALA A 172 27.25 11.29 -16.97
CA ALA A 172 26.09 11.81 -17.68
C ALA A 172 25.02 10.71 -17.90
N GLN A 173 25.42 9.52 -18.38
CA GLN A 173 24.52 8.39 -18.57
C GLN A 173 23.90 7.90 -17.26
N LEU A 174 24.69 7.84 -16.18
CA LEU A 174 24.19 7.46 -14.86
C LEU A 174 23.20 8.51 -14.32
N ARG A 175 23.47 9.82 -14.51
CA ARG A 175 22.52 10.85 -14.09
C ARG A 175 21.21 10.72 -14.85
N GLU A 176 21.27 10.60 -16.17
CA GLU A 176 20.08 10.43 -17.01
C GLU A 176 19.26 9.22 -16.56
N ARG A 177 19.92 8.09 -16.24
CA ARG A 177 19.24 6.92 -15.68
C ARG A 177 18.60 7.20 -14.32
N GLY A 178 19.31 7.89 -13.42
CA GLY A 178 18.80 8.27 -12.10
C GLY A 178 17.59 9.20 -12.19
N GLU A 179 17.62 10.16 -13.12
CA GLU A 179 16.50 11.05 -13.42
C GLU A 179 15.30 10.30 -14.01
N ARG A 180 15.54 9.36 -14.94
CA ARG A 180 14.49 8.48 -15.46
C ARG A 180 13.84 7.63 -14.37
N ASP A 181 14.62 7.05 -13.46
CA ASP A 181 14.07 6.32 -12.31
C ASP A 181 13.31 7.27 -11.36
N ALA A 182 13.77 8.52 -11.17
CA ALA A 182 13.06 9.49 -10.34
C ALA A 182 11.71 9.90 -10.95
N GLU A 183 11.66 10.08 -12.26
CA GLU A 183 10.40 10.36 -12.98
C GLU A 183 9.45 9.17 -12.91
N ALA A 184 9.93 7.95 -13.19
CA ALA A 184 9.12 6.74 -13.07
C ALA A 184 8.53 6.59 -11.66
N ALA A 185 9.31 6.93 -10.62
CA ALA A 185 8.82 6.93 -9.25
C ALA A 185 7.65 7.92 -9.04
N ARG A 186 7.76 9.14 -9.58
CA ARG A 186 6.69 10.15 -9.53
C ARG A 186 5.44 9.68 -10.28
N CYS A 187 5.60 9.16 -11.50
CA CYS A 187 4.52 8.67 -12.34
C CYS A 187 3.74 7.54 -11.66
N TRP A 188 4.44 6.52 -11.13
CA TRP A 188 3.79 5.42 -10.41
C TRP A 188 3.09 5.87 -9.13
N ARG A 189 3.65 6.87 -8.44
CA ARG A 189 2.98 7.47 -7.30
C ARG A 189 1.70 8.18 -7.71
N ALA A 190 1.74 8.94 -8.80
CA ALA A 190 0.58 9.62 -9.37
C ALA A 190 -0.53 8.64 -9.77
N VAL A 191 -0.19 7.46 -10.34
CA VAL A 191 -1.18 6.40 -10.62
C VAL A 191 -1.88 5.98 -9.33
N ALA A 192 -1.12 5.62 -8.30
CA ALA A 192 -1.69 5.15 -7.04
C ALA A 192 -2.57 6.21 -6.37
N ASP A 193 -2.15 7.47 -6.41
CA ASP A 193 -2.91 8.57 -5.83
C ASP A 193 -4.17 8.89 -6.66
N ALA A 194 -4.11 8.83 -8.00
CA ALA A 194 -5.24 9.08 -8.88
C ALA A 194 -6.33 8.00 -8.77
N ILE A 195 -5.94 6.73 -8.69
CA ILE A 195 -6.87 5.61 -8.50
C ILE A 195 -7.67 5.74 -7.19
N LEU A 196 -7.05 6.32 -6.15
CA LEU A 196 -7.65 6.56 -4.83
C LEU A 196 -8.46 7.84 -4.70
N ARG A 197 -8.42 8.74 -5.68
CA ARG A 197 -9.21 9.97 -5.62
C ARG A 197 -10.68 9.61 -5.79
N ASP A 198 -11.53 10.25 -5.00
CA ASP A 198 -12.96 10.22 -5.23
C ASP A 198 -13.24 11.24 -6.36
N ASP A 199 -13.74 10.76 -7.50
CA ASP A 199 -14.26 11.67 -8.52
C ASP A 199 -15.65 12.11 -8.04
N VAL A 200 -15.70 13.23 -7.30
CA VAL A 200 -16.92 14.00 -7.04
C VAL A 200 -17.03 15.09 -8.09
#